data_AF-A0A1Y2CXM7-F1
#
_entry.id   AF-A0A1Y2CXM7-F1
#
_cell.length_a   1.000
_cell.length_b   1.000
_cell.length_c   1.000
_cell.angle_alpha   90.00
_cell.angle_beta   90.00
_cell.angle_gamma   90.00
#
_symmetry.space_group_name_H-M   'P 1'
#
loop_
_entity.id
_entity.type
_entity.pdbx_description
1 polymer ?
#
loop_
_entity_poly.entity_id
_entity_poly.type
_entity_poly.pdbx_seq_one_letter_code
_entity_poly.pdbx_strand_id
1 'polypeptide(L)'
;MSTAAPPSAAPSAPTAAPAQPATTQQKVHVAKEILHVFEEYKVGVKPNSFIVITGTTAEQGSKYPPNTFRLCLIEDVWLTIHLNSSGYLILKAEADPNPTNPSATKYALSETRPHIQAPFESMDGLLNSVSGEYRNRFQERLCHKLEKVVREREKEGRQE
;
A
#
# COMPACT_ATOMS: atom_id res chain seq x y z
N MET A 1 20.53 -41.98 -56.66
CA MET A 1 19.30 -41.25 -56.27
C MET A 1 18.73 -42.02 -55.09
N SER A 2 19.09 -41.77 -53.83
CA SER A 2 18.72 -40.66 -52.93
C SER A 2 18.07 -41.28 -51.68
N THR A 3 18.79 -41.22 -50.55
CA THR A 3 18.37 -41.00 -49.13
C THR A 3 16.98 -41.53 -48.65
N ALA A 4 16.79 -42.18 -47.48
CA ALA A 4 17.07 -41.65 -46.14
C ALA A 4 16.85 -42.65 -44.96
N ALA A 5 17.68 -42.47 -43.91
CA ALA A 5 17.53 -42.50 -42.44
C ALA A 5 16.53 -43.41 -41.66
N PRO A 6 16.97 -44.02 -40.52
CA PRO A 6 16.17 -44.38 -39.34
C PRO A 6 16.37 -43.36 -38.18
N PRO A 7 16.02 -43.71 -36.93
CA PRO A 7 14.82 -43.35 -36.14
C PRO A 7 14.89 -41.95 -35.49
N SER A 8 13.76 -41.38 -35.05
CA SER A 8 13.79 -40.17 -34.20
C SER A 8 12.82 -40.27 -33.03
N ALA A 9 13.40 -40.14 -31.84
CA ALA A 9 12.80 -40.22 -30.54
C ALA A 9 11.83 -39.05 -30.29
N ALA A 10 10.70 -39.35 -29.67
CA ALA A 10 9.81 -38.33 -29.11
C ALA A 10 10.45 -37.74 -27.83
N PRO A 11 10.59 -36.41 -27.71
CA PRO A 11 10.97 -35.79 -26.45
C PRO A 11 9.72 -35.60 -25.57
N SER A 12 9.80 -36.17 -24.37
CA SER A 12 8.85 -36.01 -23.27
C SER A 12 8.58 -34.55 -22.96
N ALA A 13 7.30 -34.16 -22.94
CA ALA A 13 6.87 -32.85 -22.49
C ALA A 13 7.25 -32.65 -20.99
N PRO A 14 7.71 -31.45 -20.58
CA PRO A 14 8.02 -31.18 -19.20
C PRO A 14 6.73 -31.15 -18.37
N THR A 15 6.69 -32.00 -17.36
CA THR A 15 5.70 -32.02 -16.28
C THR A 15 5.49 -30.61 -15.73
N ALA A 16 4.30 -30.06 -15.94
CA ALA A 16 3.87 -28.84 -15.28
C ALA A 16 3.91 -29.07 -13.76
N ALA A 17 4.82 -28.38 -13.07
CA ALA A 17 4.84 -28.36 -11.62
C ALA A 17 3.48 -27.87 -11.09
N PRO A 18 2.85 -28.56 -10.14
CA PRO A 18 1.61 -28.08 -9.56
C PRO A 18 1.89 -26.82 -8.75
N ALA A 19 1.19 -25.73 -9.10
CA ALA A 19 1.18 -24.49 -8.33
C ALA A 19 0.79 -24.78 -6.88
N GLN A 20 1.69 -24.50 -5.95
CA GLN A 20 1.46 -24.68 -4.52
C GLN A 20 0.30 -23.78 -4.07
N PRO A 21 -0.72 -24.31 -3.39
CA PRO A 21 -1.80 -23.50 -2.84
C PRO A 21 -1.26 -22.71 -1.65
N ALA A 22 -1.34 -21.37 -1.73
CA ALA A 22 -0.99 -20.47 -0.63
C ALA A 22 -1.73 -20.91 0.66
N THR A 23 -0.96 -21.33 1.65
CA THR A 23 -1.42 -21.90 2.92
C THR A 23 -2.28 -20.90 3.71
N THR A 24 -3.38 -21.38 4.29
CA THR A 24 -4.41 -20.64 5.03
C THR A 24 -3.89 -19.66 6.10
N GLN A 25 -2.69 -19.89 6.65
CA GLN A 25 -2.03 -18.99 7.60
C GLN A 25 -1.59 -17.64 7.00
N GLN A 26 -1.20 -17.62 5.74
CA GLN A 26 -0.78 -16.39 5.05
C GLN A 26 -1.97 -15.43 4.86
N LYS A 27 -3.18 -15.97 4.69
CA LYS A 27 -4.42 -15.19 4.58
C LYS A 27 -4.74 -14.44 5.88
N VAL A 28 -4.58 -15.09 7.04
CA VAL A 28 -4.88 -14.46 8.34
C VAL A 28 -3.90 -13.33 8.66
N HIS A 29 -2.64 -13.44 8.24
CA HIS A 29 -1.64 -12.40 8.47
C HIS A 29 -1.93 -11.12 7.68
N VAL A 30 -2.29 -11.23 6.39
CA VAL A 30 -2.52 -10.04 5.56
C VAL A 30 -3.72 -9.22 6.04
N ALA A 31 -4.81 -9.88 6.47
CA ALA A 31 -5.96 -9.19 7.03
C ALA A 31 -5.62 -8.44 8.34
N LYS A 32 -4.75 -9.01 9.18
CA LYS A 32 -4.26 -8.35 10.40
C LYS A 32 -3.34 -7.17 10.08
N GLU A 33 -2.49 -7.29 9.07
CA GLU A 33 -1.61 -6.19 8.64
C GLU A 33 -2.41 -5.00 8.13
N ILE A 34 -3.43 -5.26 7.30
CA ILE A 34 -4.34 -4.20 6.80
C ILE A 34 -5.03 -3.45 7.96
N LEU A 35 -5.46 -4.17 9.00
CA LEU A 35 -6.05 -3.57 10.20
C LEU A 35 -5.03 -2.82 11.07
N HIS A 36 -3.79 -3.30 11.14
CA HIS A 36 -2.72 -2.62 11.89
C HIS A 36 -2.37 -1.28 11.23
N VAL A 37 -2.20 -1.30 9.91
CA VAL A 37 -2.00 -0.10 9.09
C VAL A 37 -3.14 0.89 9.31
N PHE A 38 -4.39 0.42 9.40
CA PHE A 38 -5.52 1.29 9.71
C PHE A 38 -5.35 2.04 11.04
N GLU A 39 -5.00 1.35 12.13
CA GLU A 39 -4.83 1.99 13.44
C GLU A 39 -3.62 2.93 13.49
N GLU A 40 -2.53 2.54 12.85
CA GLU A 40 -1.28 3.29 12.87
C GLU A 40 -1.39 4.61 12.10
N TYR A 41 -2.00 4.57 10.91
CA TYR A 41 -2.04 5.71 9.99
C TYR A 41 -3.33 6.53 10.07
N LYS A 42 -4.26 6.21 10.97
CA LYS A 42 -5.56 6.91 11.11
C LYS A 42 -5.50 8.43 11.23
N VAL A 43 -4.38 8.97 11.71
CA VAL A 43 -4.21 10.43 11.89
C VAL A 43 -3.67 11.12 10.64
N GLY A 44 -3.11 10.34 9.73
CA GLY A 44 -2.56 10.78 8.45
C GLY A 44 -3.51 10.62 7.26
N VAL A 45 -4.67 9.98 7.48
CA VAL A 45 -5.71 9.77 6.46
C VAL A 45 -7.05 10.33 6.95
N LYS A 46 -8.00 10.53 6.05
CA LYS A 46 -9.33 11.01 6.41
C LYS A 46 -10.03 9.98 7.32
N PRO A 47 -10.63 10.37 8.45
CA PRO A 47 -11.29 9.43 9.35
C PRO A 47 -12.43 8.68 8.64
N ASN A 48 -12.61 7.40 8.98
CA ASN A 48 -13.63 6.51 8.40
C ASN A 48 -13.59 6.37 6.86
N SER A 49 -12.45 6.68 6.25
CA SER A 49 -12.29 6.60 4.79
C SER A 49 -11.63 5.30 4.29
N PHE A 50 -11.44 4.33 5.18
CA PHE A 50 -10.80 3.07 4.83
C PHE A 50 -11.84 2.02 4.41
N ILE A 51 -11.66 1.43 3.23
CA ILE A 51 -12.59 0.47 2.64
C ILE A 51 -11.80 -0.71 2.07
N VAL A 52 -11.97 -1.91 2.62
CA VAL A 52 -11.41 -3.13 2.02
C VAL A 52 -12.27 -3.51 0.81
N ILE A 53 -11.68 -3.56 -0.39
CA ILE A 53 -12.39 -3.94 -1.63
C ILE A 53 -12.38 -5.45 -1.81
N THR A 54 -11.20 -6.05 -1.67
CA THR A 54 -11.00 -7.49 -1.79
C THR A 54 -10.19 -7.96 -0.60
N GLY A 55 -10.73 -8.95 0.12
CA GLY A 55 -10.02 -9.63 1.18
C GLY A 55 -8.94 -10.56 0.64
N THR A 56 -8.64 -11.60 1.41
CA THR A 56 -7.55 -12.56 1.14
C THR A 56 -7.75 -13.43 -0.08
N THR A 57 -8.95 -13.40 -0.66
CA THR A 57 -9.32 -14.04 -1.91
C THR A 57 -10.01 -13.01 -2.79
N ALA A 58 -9.65 -12.97 -4.07
CA ALA A 58 -10.42 -12.20 -5.04
C ALA A 58 -11.81 -12.83 -5.14
N GLU A 59 -12.85 -12.04 -4.92
CA GLU A 59 -14.22 -12.49 -5.17
C GLU A 59 -14.40 -12.75 -6.67
N GLN A 60 -15.18 -13.78 -7.02
CA GLN A 60 -15.46 -14.10 -8.43
C GLN A 60 -16.13 -12.90 -9.10
N GLY A 61 -15.45 -12.31 -10.09
CA GLY A 61 -15.91 -11.10 -10.81
C GLY A 61 -15.35 -9.78 -10.27
N SER A 62 -14.51 -9.80 -9.24
CA SER A 62 -13.84 -8.58 -8.78
C SER A 62 -12.84 -8.07 -9.81
N LYS A 63 -12.91 -6.77 -10.11
CA LYS A 63 -11.95 -6.06 -10.97
C LYS A 63 -10.55 -5.96 -10.34
N TYR A 64 -10.46 -6.15 -9.03
CA TYR A 64 -9.24 -5.91 -8.26
C TYR A 64 -8.62 -7.22 -7.75
N PRO A 65 -7.28 -7.30 -7.69
CA PRO A 65 -6.57 -8.45 -7.13
C PRO A 65 -6.92 -8.64 -5.64
N PRO A 66 -6.65 -9.82 -5.04
CA PRO A 66 -6.83 -10.00 -3.60
C PRO A 66 -6.03 -8.97 -2.80
N ASN A 67 -6.41 -8.69 -1.56
CA ASN A 67 -5.74 -7.73 -0.67
C ASN A 67 -5.72 -6.30 -1.21
N THR A 68 -6.79 -5.88 -1.88
CA THR A 68 -6.95 -4.50 -2.33
C THR A 68 -7.85 -3.74 -1.35
N PHE A 69 -7.40 -2.57 -0.94
CA PHE A 69 -8.16 -1.65 -0.11
C PHE A 69 -8.11 -0.24 -0.68
N ARG A 70 -8.99 0.60 -0.19
CA ARG A 70 -9.06 2.03 -0.48
C ARG A 70 -8.90 2.82 0.80
N LEU A 71 -8.24 3.96 0.68
CA LEU A 71 -8.19 4.99 1.71
C LEU A 71 -8.36 6.36 1.06
N CYS A 72 -8.83 7.33 1.82
CA CYS A 72 -8.86 8.72 1.38
C CYS A 72 -7.81 9.52 2.14
N LEU A 73 -7.01 10.26 1.39
CA LEU A 73 -6.07 11.23 1.94
C LEU A 73 -6.81 12.40 2.60
N ILE A 74 -6.11 13.17 3.42
CA ILE A 74 -6.66 14.39 4.04
C ILE A 74 -7.02 15.41 2.96
N GLU A 75 -6.28 15.42 1.85
CA GLU A 75 -6.51 16.25 0.67
C GLU A 75 -7.66 15.76 -0.22
N ASP A 76 -8.57 14.93 0.28
CA ASP A 76 -9.76 14.44 -0.45
C ASP A 76 -9.41 13.66 -1.74
N VAL A 77 -8.32 12.89 -1.70
CA VAL A 77 -7.91 11.99 -2.79
C VAL A 77 -8.08 10.54 -2.35
N TRP A 78 -8.89 9.79 -3.09
CA TRP A 78 -9.09 8.36 -2.92
C TRP A 78 -7.98 7.57 -3.61
N LEU A 79 -7.26 6.76 -2.84
CA LEU A 79 -6.26 5.83 -3.33
C LEU A 79 -6.83 4.41 -3.29
N THR A 80 -6.65 3.67 -4.37
CA THR A 80 -6.86 2.22 -4.42
C THR A 80 -5.51 1.55 -4.38
N ILE A 81 -5.24 0.79 -3.32
CA ILE A 81 -3.94 0.23 -3.01
C ILE A 81 -4.06 -1.29 -2.96
N HIS A 82 -3.14 -1.97 -3.62
CA HIS A 82 -2.97 -3.41 -3.58
C HIS A 82 -1.76 -3.75 -2.71
N LEU A 83 -1.97 -4.64 -1.74
CA LEU A 83 -0.92 -5.15 -0.87
C LEU A 83 -0.42 -6.50 -1.40
N ASN A 84 0.87 -6.56 -1.71
CA ASN A 84 1.55 -7.79 -2.13
C ASN A 84 2.74 -8.08 -1.20
N SER A 85 3.45 -9.18 -1.47
CA SER A 85 4.65 -9.58 -0.70
C SER A 85 5.82 -8.60 -0.78
N SER A 86 5.79 -7.65 -1.72
CA SER A 86 6.82 -6.63 -1.93
C SER A 86 6.42 -5.26 -1.37
N GLY A 87 5.24 -5.15 -0.74
CA GLY A 87 4.71 -3.93 -0.15
C GLY A 87 3.42 -3.43 -0.83
N TYR A 88 3.34 -2.12 -1.02
CA TYR A 88 2.13 -1.40 -1.42
C TYR A 88 2.22 -0.90 -2.87
N LEU A 89 1.14 -1.08 -3.62
CA LEU A 89 1.04 -0.66 -5.01
C LEU A 89 -0.21 0.19 -5.21
N ILE A 90 -0.05 1.42 -5.70
CA ILE A 90 -1.19 2.27 -6.06
C ILE A 90 -1.74 1.80 -7.42
N LEU A 91 -2.95 1.26 -7.42
CA LEU A 91 -3.66 0.85 -8.64
C LEU A 91 -4.38 2.03 -9.30
N LYS A 92 -4.94 2.93 -8.48
CA LYS A 92 -5.77 4.03 -8.95
C LYS A 92 -5.78 5.16 -7.94
N ALA A 93 -5.84 6.40 -8.43
CA ALA A 93 -6.05 7.60 -7.63
C ALA A 93 -7.20 8.42 -8.24
N GLU A 94 -8.14 8.86 -7.42
CA GLU A 94 -9.32 9.63 -7.82
C GLU A 94 -9.57 10.77 -6.84
N ALA A 95 -9.97 11.94 -7.33
CA ALA A 95 -10.47 12.98 -6.45
C ALA A 95 -11.82 12.56 -5.85
N ASP A 96 -12.07 12.97 -4.60
CA ASP A 96 -13.41 12.90 -4.02
C ASP A 96 -14.39 13.73 -4.88
N PRO A 97 -15.62 13.25 -5.13
CA PRO A 97 -16.61 13.98 -5.91
C PRO A 97 -17.02 15.31 -5.27
N ASN A 98 -16.85 15.46 -3.95
CA ASN A 98 -17.16 16.69 -3.23
C ASN A 98 -16.00 17.10 -2.31
N PRO A 99 -14.88 17.59 -2.88
CA PRO A 99 -13.69 17.91 -2.10
C PRO A 99 -13.92 19.16 -1.26
N THR A 100 -13.42 19.14 -0.03
CA THR A 100 -13.42 20.28 0.90
C THR A 100 -12.58 21.42 0.33
N ASN A 101 -11.45 21.09 -0.30
CA ASN A 101 -10.57 22.03 -0.97
C ASN A 101 -10.18 21.50 -2.36
N PRO A 102 -10.86 21.94 -3.44
CA PRO A 102 -10.63 21.41 -4.78
C PRO A 102 -9.22 21.71 -5.31
N SER A 103 -8.61 22.83 -4.92
CA SER A 103 -7.25 23.20 -5.33
C SER A 103 -6.21 22.26 -4.71
N ALA A 104 -6.32 22.01 -3.40
CA ALA A 104 -5.45 21.07 -2.69
C ALA A 104 -5.63 19.63 -3.23
N THR A 105 -6.86 19.23 -3.49
CA THR A 105 -7.20 17.91 -4.07
C THR A 105 -6.54 17.72 -5.44
N LYS A 106 -6.64 18.72 -6.31
CA LYS A 106 -6.05 18.68 -7.65
C LYS A 106 -4.53 18.59 -7.60
N TYR A 107 -3.91 19.32 -6.67
CA TYR A 107 -2.46 19.26 -6.44
C TYR A 107 -2.02 17.89 -5.93
N ALA A 108 -2.64 17.38 -4.86
CA ALA A 108 -2.34 16.05 -4.32
C ALA A 108 -2.55 14.93 -5.36
N LEU A 109 -3.62 15.02 -6.16
CA LEU A 109 -3.85 14.08 -7.26
C LEU A 109 -2.75 14.16 -8.32
N SER A 110 -2.24 15.36 -8.62
CA SER A 110 -1.13 15.54 -9.56
C SER A 110 0.19 14.98 -9.03
N GLU A 111 0.47 15.12 -7.73
CA GLU A 111 1.63 14.49 -7.07
C GLU A 111 1.48 12.97 -7.04
N THR A 112 0.27 12.44 -6.88
CA THR A 112 0.02 11.00 -6.81
C THR A 112 0.21 10.30 -8.16
N ARG A 113 -0.11 10.96 -9.29
CA ARG A 113 -0.05 10.37 -10.64
C ARG A 113 1.27 9.66 -10.99
N PRO A 114 2.46 10.25 -10.80
CA PRO A 114 3.73 9.58 -11.10
C PRO A 114 4.00 8.33 -10.23
N HIS A 115 3.30 8.19 -9.11
CA HIS A 115 3.44 7.06 -8.19
C HIS A 115 2.44 5.93 -8.45
N ILE A 116 1.54 6.09 -9.42
CA ILE A 116 0.64 5.02 -9.85
C ILE A 116 1.47 3.88 -10.43
N GLN A 117 1.22 2.65 -9.98
CA GLN A 117 2.00 1.45 -10.30
C GLN A 117 3.46 1.47 -9.85
N ALA A 118 3.89 2.48 -9.09
CA ALA A 118 5.19 2.44 -8.42
C ALA A 118 5.10 1.56 -7.15
N PRO A 119 6.05 0.64 -6.93
CA PRO A 119 6.09 -0.15 -5.71
C PRO A 119 6.62 0.68 -4.53
N PHE A 120 5.96 0.56 -3.39
CA PHE A 120 6.39 1.14 -2.12
C PHE A 120 6.62 0.06 -1.08
N GLU A 121 7.76 0.09 -0.40
CA GLU A 121 8.10 -0.89 0.63
C GLU A 121 7.21 -0.74 1.88
N SER A 122 6.87 0.51 2.25
CA SER A 122 6.09 0.82 3.44
C SER A 122 4.95 1.80 3.16
N MET A 123 3.94 1.78 4.02
CA MET A 123 2.83 2.74 3.94
C MET A 123 3.31 4.17 4.22
N ASP A 124 4.27 4.37 5.13
CA ASP A 124 4.92 5.66 5.33
C ASP A 124 5.57 6.20 4.06
N GLY A 125 6.30 5.36 3.32
CA GLY A 125 6.93 5.76 2.06
C GLY A 125 5.90 6.17 1.01
N LEU A 126 4.79 5.43 0.93
CA LEU A 126 3.66 5.75 0.07
C LEU A 126 3.04 7.10 0.46
N LEU A 127 2.58 7.24 1.72
CA LEU A 127 1.87 8.43 2.19
C LEU A 127 2.75 9.69 2.15
N ASN A 128 4.05 9.59 2.47
CA ASN A 128 4.97 10.72 2.33
C ASN A 128 5.16 11.18 0.89
N SER A 129 5.00 10.28 -0.08
CA SER A 129 5.19 10.61 -1.49
C SER A 129 3.94 11.22 -2.12
N VAL A 130 2.75 10.89 -1.60
CA VAL A 130 1.47 11.26 -2.23
C VAL A 130 0.63 12.26 -1.44
N SER A 131 0.94 12.50 -0.15
CA SER A 131 0.21 13.42 0.72
C SER A 131 1.16 14.45 1.36
N GLY A 132 0.93 15.72 1.04
CA GLY A 132 1.60 16.84 1.69
C GLY A 132 1.14 17.01 3.15
N GLU A 133 -0.16 16.82 3.39
CA GLU A 133 -0.72 16.94 4.74
C GLU A 133 -0.24 15.83 5.67
N TYR A 134 -0.07 14.62 5.14
CA TYR A 134 0.58 13.52 5.87
C TYR A 134 1.98 13.91 6.32
N ARG A 135 2.81 14.43 5.40
CA ARG A 135 4.18 14.88 5.69
C ARG A 135 4.21 15.94 6.79
N ASN A 136 3.35 16.95 6.69
CA ASN A 136 3.25 18.02 7.68
C ASN A 136 2.92 17.47 9.07
N ARG A 137 1.90 16.60 9.17
CA ARG A 137 1.51 15.97 10.44
C ARG A 137 2.56 15.03 11.00
N PHE A 138 3.26 14.31 10.14
CA PHE A 138 4.37 13.45 10.53
C PHE A 138 5.52 14.29 11.11
N GLN A 139 5.86 15.40 10.46
CA GLN A 139 6.89 16.32 10.93
C GLN A 139 6.52 16.98 12.26
N GLU A 140 5.28 17.45 12.43
CA GLU A 140 4.80 18.00 13.70
C GLU A 140 4.93 17.00 14.85
N ARG A 141 4.55 15.73 14.62
CA ARG A 141 4.70 14.66 15.61
C ARG A 141 6.16 14.41 15.97
N LEU A 142 7.07 14.48 15.00
CA LEU A 142 8.49 14.33 15.24
C LEU A 142 9.03 15.48 16.09
N CYS A 143 8.66 16.73 15.75
CA CYS A 143 9.01 17.92 16.53
C CYS A 143 8.50 17.82 17.97
N HIS A 144 7.24 17.44 18.18
CA HIS A 144 6.67 17.25 19.52
C HIS A 144 7.42 16.19 20.33
N LYS A 145 7.83 15.08 19.71
CA LYS A 145 8.64 14.04 20.39
C LYS A 145 10.01 14.57 20.77
N LEU A 146 10.67 15.30 19.86
CA LEU A 146 11.98 15.92 20.13
C LEU A 146 11.89 16.93 21.28
N GLU A 147 10.91 17.82 21.27
CA GLU A 147 10.70 18.78 22.35
C GLU A 147 10.46 18.10 23.71
N LYS A 148 9.73 16.99 23.72
CA LYS A 148 9.49 16.21 24.94
C LYS A 148 10.80 15.65 25.49
N VAL A 149 11.63 15.05 24.64
CA VAL A 149 12.93 14.50 25.02
C VAL A 149 13.87 15.60 25.52
N VAL A 150 13.90 16.76 24.87
CA VAL A 150 14.69 17.92 25.32
C VAL A 150 14.24 18.38 26.71
N ARG A 151 12.92 18.55 26.91
CA ARG A 151 12.37 18.93 28.22
C ARG A 151 12.61 17.90 29.31
N GLU A 152 12.63 16.62 28.98
CA GLU A 152 12.97 15.54 29.93
C GLU A 152 14.44 15.61 30.34
N ARG A 153 15.36 15.80 29.39
CA ARG A 153 16.79 15.99 29.70
C ARG A 153 17.09 17.25 30.51
N GLU A 154 16.41 18.36 30.24
CA GLU A 154 16.56 19.60 31.01
C GLU A 154 16.06 19.46 32.46
N LYS A 155 15.09 18.57 32.71
CA LYS A 155 14.61 18.27 34.06
C LYS A 155 15.56 17.34 34.82
N GLU A 156 16.17 16.38 34.14
CA GLU A 156 17.18 15.50 34.73
C GLU A 156 18.45 16.26 35.11
N GLY A 157 18.91 17.21 34.29
CA GLY A 157 20.08 18.05 34.58
C GLY A 157 19.86 19.16 35.63
N ARG A 158 18.66 19.29 36.21
CA ARG A 158 18.34 20.24 37.29
C ARG A 158 18.21 19.59 38.68
N GLN A 159 18.44 18.29 38.78
CA GLN A 159 18.39 17.54 40.05
C GLN A 159 19.77 17.30 40.68
N GLU A 160 20.85 17.88 40.15
CA GLU A 160 22.16 18.00 40.81
C GLU A 160 22.33 19.39 41.44
#